data_AF-A0AAN8XB85-F1
#
_entry.id   AF-A0AAN8XB85-F1
#
_cell.length_a   1.000
_cell.length_b   1.000
_cell.length_c   1.000
_cell.angle_alpha   90.00
_cell.angle_beta   90.00
_cell.angle_gamma   90.00
#
_symmetry.space_group_name_H-M   'P 1'
#
loop_
_entity.id
_entity.type
_entity.pdbx_description
1 polymer ?
#
loop_
_entity_poly.entity_id
_entity_poly.type
_entity_poly.pdbx_seq_one_letter_code
_entity_poly.pdbx_strand_id
1 'polypeptide(L)'
;MVLQEYHVGHHGHSHHGHSHVTGRKDSLKAVILIGDAMHTFLDGMAIGAAFGTSVTGGVATSIAVLCHELPHKVGDFALLFEMGMKLRQAVTMMGLLWLLSLAGLVLGVMLGSIQTASPWIYSFTAGVFIYLALVDLLSELSVQRGEKLGPLGQMFLQGLGMLTGALIMLFIAIYEHDLEHIIEGSF
;
A
#
# COMPACT_ATOMS: atom_id res chain seq x y z
N MET A 1 49.11 -10.62 16.18
CA MET A 1 50.03 -10.84 17.32
C MET A 1 50.31 -9.45 17.86
N VAL A 2 49.66 -8.96 18.91
CA VAL A 2 49.73 -9.46 20.29
C VAL A 2 48.36 -9.33 20.97
N LEU A 3 48.01 -10.39 21.68
CA LEU A 3 46.87 -10.53 22.59
C LEU A 3 47.05 -9.64 23.81
N GLN A 4 45.95 -9.15 24.37
CA GLN A 4 45.85 -9.11 25.82
C GLN A 4 44.45 -9.56 26.23
N GLU A 5 44.41 -10.79 26.73
CA GLU A 5 43.28 -11.45 27.36
C GLU A 5 43.55 -11.49 28.88
N TYR A 6 42.51 -11.85 29.66
CA TYR A 6 42.50 -12.19 31.10
C TYR A 6 42.46 -11.04 32.13
N HIS A 7 41.59 -11.01 33.15
CA HIS A 7 40.39 -11.78 33.54
C HIS A 7 39.78 -11.16 34.83
N VAL A 8 38.67 -11.76 35.31
CA VAL A 8 38.02 -11.68 36.64
C VAL A 8 36.90 -10.63 36.73
N GLY A 9 35.65 -10.92 37.11
CA GLY A 9 34.99 -12.17 37.52
C GLY A 9 33.59 -11.85 38.11
N HIS A 10 32.63 -12.71 37.78
CA HIS A 10 31.44 -13.12 38.55
C HIS A 10 30.27 -12.17 38.95
N HIS A 11 29.10 -12.57 38.41
CA HIS A 11 27.75 -12.62 38.98
C HIS A 11 26.91 -11.35 39.17
N GLY A 12 25.75 -11.34 38.49
CA GLY A 12 24.66 -10.39 38.72
C GLY A 12 23.46 -10.64 37.80
N HIS A 13 22.63 -11.63 38.18
CA HIS A 13 21.18 -11.76 38.00
C HIS A 13 20.44 -11.05 36.82
N SER A 14 19.77 -11.90 36.03
CA SER A 14 18.41 -11.75 35.47
C SER A 14 17.85 -10.33 35.25
N HIS A 15 17.59 -9.98 33.98
CA HIS A 15 16.30 -9.41 33.60
C HIS A 15 15.96 -9.81 32.16
N HIS A 16 15.00 -10.74 32.06
CA HIS A 16 14.22 -11.02 30.86
C HIS A 16 13.50 -9.73 30.42
N GLY A 17 13.81 -9.24 29.21
CA GLY A 17 13.13 -8.06 28.66
C GLY A 17 13.17 -7.91 27.13
N HIS A 18 13.66 -8.90 26.38
CA HIS A 18 13.84 -8.75 24.92
C HIS A 18 12.86 -9.53 24.04
N SER A 19 11.91 -10.29 24.61
CA SER A 19 10.92 -11.03 23.82
C SER A 19 9.68 -10.21 23.44
N HIS A 20 9.46 -9.04 24.05
CA HIS A 20 8.22 -8.27 23.83
C HIS A 20 8.30 -7.24 22.69
N VAL A 21 9.52 -6.82 22.31
CA VAL A 21 9.74 -5.83 21.23
C VAL A 21 9.84 -6.51 19.86
N THR A 22 10.35 -7.74 19.80
CA THR A 22 10.42 -8.53 18.56
C THR A 22 9.03 -8.86 18.02
N GLY A 23 8.12 -9.30 18.89
CA GLY A 23 6.73 -9.62 18.52
C GLY A 23 5.98 -8.44 17.89
N ARG A 24 6.14 -7.22 18.42
CA ARG A 24 5.47 -6.02 17.85
C ARG A 24 6.02 -5.65 16.46
N LYS A 25 7.33 -5.74 16.25
CA LYS A 25 7.94 -5.48 14.93
C LYS A 25 7.51 -6.52 13.90
N ASP A 26 7.37 -7.78 14.31
CA ASP A 26 6.95 -8.85 13.41
C ASP A 26 5.46 -8.76 13.06
N SER A 27 4.59 -8.39 14.02
CA SER A 27 3.18 -8.08 13.71
C SER A 27 3.05 -6.90 12.77
N LEU A 28 3.87 -5.86 12.93
CA LEU A 28 3.84 -4.68 12.08
C LEU A 28 4.28 -4.99 10.64
N LYS A 29 5.36 -5.77 10.46
CA LYS A 29 5.78 -6.27 9.13
C LYS A 29 4.65 -7.03 8.44
N ALA A 30 3.94 -7.89 9.18
CA ALA A 30 2.84 -8.67 8.63
C ALA A 30 1.67 -7.79 8.18
N VAL A 31 1.29 -6.79 8.98
CA VAL A 31 0.23 -5.84 8.62
C VAL A 31 0.59 -5.05 7.37
N ILE A 32 1.81 -4.50 7.30
CA ILE A 32 2.29 -3.76 6.13
C ILE A 32 2.27 -4.65 4.88
N LEU A 33 2.80 -5.86 4.97
CA LEU A 33 2.86 -6.78 3.83
C LEU A 33 1.47 -7.22 3.36
N ILE A 34 0.52 -7.43 4.29
CA ILE A 34 -0.86 -7.78 3.94
C ILE A 34 -1.56 -6.61 3.27
N GLY A 35 -1.36 -5.39 3.78
CA GLY A 35 -1.87 -4.15 3.16
C GLY A 35 -1.35 -3.98 1.74
N ASP A 36 -0.02 -4.06 1.57
CA ASP A 36 0.65 -3.95 0.26
C ASP A 36 0.21 -5.07 -0.70
N ALA A 37 -0.01 -6.30 -0.20
CA ALA A 37 -0.55 -7.40 -1.01
C ALA A 37 -1.95 -7.11 -1.54
N MET A 38 -2.84 -6.64 -0.68
CA MET A 38 -4.19 -6.30 -1.09
C MET A 38 -4.20 -5.08 -2.03
N HIS A 39 -3.41 -4.05 -1.75
CA HIS A 39 -3.30 -2.86 -2.62
C HIS A 39 -2.80 -3.23 -4.01
N THR A 40 -1.66 -3.93 -4.06
CA THR A 40 -1.04 -4.39 -5.30
C THR A 40 -1.97 -5.31 -6.11
N PHE A 41 -2.81 -6.11 -5.44
CA PHE A 41 -3.84 -6.93 -6.09
C PHE A 41 -4.96 -6.09 -6.71
N LEU A 42 -5.49 -5.12 -5.98
CA LEU A 42 -6.57 -4.24 -6.46
C LEU A 42 -6.10 -3.36 -7.61
N ASP A 43 -4.88 -2.85 -7.55
CA ASP A 43 -4.26 -2.09 -8.64
C ASP A 43 -4.13 -2.93 -9.91
N GLY A 44 -3.70 -4.20 -9.75
CA GLY A 44 -3.70 -5.18 -10.83
C GLY A 44 -5.11 -5.36 -11.42
N MET A 45 -6.12 -5.56 -10.57
CA MET A 45 -7.52 -5.66 -11.00
C MET A 45 -8.01 -4.42 -11.76
N ALA A 46 -7.69 -3.22 -11.28
CA ALA A 46 -8.08 -1.97 -11.92
C ALA A 46 -7.46 -1.84 -13.33
N ILE A 47 -6.17 -2.17 -13.47
CA ILE A 47 -5.50 -2.25 -14.77
C ILE A 47 -6.20 -3.26 -15.68
N GLY A 48 -6.47 -4.46 -15.17
CA GLY A 48 -7.13 -5.52 -15.93
C GLY A 48 -8.54 -5.12 -16.41
N ALA A 49 -9.33 -4.52 -15.54
CA ALA A 49 -10.67 -4.03 -15.88
C ALA A 49 -10.60 -2.91 -16.93
N ALA A 50 -9.64 -1.99 -16.79
CA ALA A 50 -9.42 -0.93 -17.78
C ALA A 50 -9.05 -1.51 -19.15
N PHE A 51 -8.15 -2.49 -19.22
CA PHE A 51 -7.84 -3.18 -20.49
C PHE A 51 -9.02 -3.98 -21.05
N GLY A 52 -9.91 -4.50 -20.20
CA GLY A 52 -11.15 -5.14 -20.63
C GLY A 52 -12.14 -4.20 -21.32
N THR A 53 -12.05 -2.88 -21.06
CA THR A 53 -12.92 -1.87 -21.68
C THR A 53 -12.27 -1.19 -22.89
N SER A 54 -11.02 -0.74 -22.78
CA SER A 54 -10.28 -0.13 -23.88
C SER A 54 -8.76 -0.21 -23.68
N VAL A 55 -8.02 -0.34 -24.79
CA VAL A 55 -6.54 -0.36 -24.74
C VAL A 55 -5.99 0.98 -24.24
N THR A 56 -6.56 2.10 -24.70
CA THR A 56 -6.15 3.45 -24.27
C THR A 56 -6.35 3.66 -22.77
N GLY A 57 -7.52 3.27 -22.24
CA GLY A 57 -7.80 3.32 -20.81
C GLY A 57 -6.88 2.40 -20.01
N GLY A 58 -6.67 1.15 -20.48
CA GLY A 58 -5.74 0.21 -19.85
C GLY A 58 -4.31 0.73 -19.73
N VAL A 59 -3.78 1.35 -20.79
CA VAL A 59 -2.44 1.97 -20.77
C VAL A 59 -2.39 3.17 -19.82
N ALA A 60 -3.39 4.05 -19.85
CA ALA A 60 -3.46 5.20 -18.96
C ALA A 60 -3.52 4.77 -17.48
N THR A 61 -4.38 3.81 -17.14
CA THR A 61 -4.50 3.27 -15.77
C THR A 61 -3.20 2.59 -15.32
N SER A 62 -2.53 1.86 -16.20
CA SER A 62 -1.24 1.23 -15.88
C SER A 62 -0.16 2.26 -15.54
N ILE A 63 -0.10 3.36 -16.29
CA ILE A 63 0.84 4.46 -16.01
C ILE A 63 0.49 5.13 -14.68
N ALA A 64 -0.79 5.42 -14.45
CA ALA A 64 -1.25 6.04 -13.20
C ALA A 64 -0.86 5.18 -11.99
N VAL A 65 -1.16 3.88 -12.03
CA VAL A 65 -0.78 2.91 -10.99
C VAL A 65 0.73 2.87 -10.80
N LEU A 66 1.50 2.75 -11.88
CA LEU A 66 2.96 2.72 -11.80
C LEU A 66 3.53 3.97 -11.09
N CYS A 67 2.92 5.14 -11.32
CA CYS A 67 3.36 6.39 -10.72
C CYS A 67 3.19 6.43 -9.19
N HIS A 68 2.15 5.81 -8.62
CA HIS A 68 1.95 5.78 -7.17
C HIS A 68 2.54 4.52 -6.49
N GLU A 69 2.64 3.41 -7.22
CA GLU A 69 3.20 2.15 -6.72
C GLU A 69 4.72 2.15 -6.61
N LEU A 70 5.42 2.85 -7.50
CA LEU A 70 6.88 2.90 -7.48
C LEU A 70 7.40 3.57 -6.20
N PRO A 71 6.90 4.75 -5.77
CA PRO A 71 7.22 5.32 -4.47
C PRO A 71 6.85 4.40 -3.30
N HIS A 72 5.65 3.78 -3.36
CA HIS A 72 5.14 2.92 -2.29
C HIS A 72 6.06 1.72 -2.05
N LYS A 73 6.38 0.96 -3.11
CA LYS A 73 7.25 -0.22 -3.03
C LYS A 73 8.67 0.10 -2.58
N VAL A 74 9.20 1.27 -2.96
CA VAL A 74 10.52 1.72 -2.47
C VAL A 74 10.47 2.07 -0.98
N GLY A 75 9.37 2.70 -0.53
CA GLY A 75 9.11 3.00 0.88
C GLY A 75 9.00 1.73 1.73
N ASP A 76 8.19 0.77 1.30
CA ASP A 76 8.01 -0.52 1.99
C ASP A 76 9.32 -1.31 2.03
N PHE A 77 10.07 -1.33 0.94
CA PHE A 77 11.37 -1.96 0.91
C PHE A 77 12.33 -1.34 1.94
N ALA A 78 12.40 -0.01 2.02
CA ALA A 78 13.22 0.70 3.00
C ALA A 78 12.76 0.40 4.44
N LEU A 79 11.45 0.39 4.68
CA LEU A 79 10.85 0.12 5.99
C LEU A 79 11.08 -1.32 6.45
N LEU A 80 10.91 -2.32 5.57
CA LEU A 80 11.20 -3.73 5.86
C LEU A 80 12.69 -3.95 6.15
N PHE A 81 13.57 -3.27 5.42
CA PHE A 81 15.02 -3.32 5.65
C PHE A 81 15.39 -2.71 7.02
N GLU A 82 14.80 -1.57 7.38
CA GLU A 82 14.98 -0.91 8.68
C GLU A 82 14.43 -1.76 9.84
N MET A 83 13.40 -2.57 9.59
CA MET A 83 12.88 -3.56 10.53
C MET A 83 13.71 -4.87 10.60
N GLY A 84 14.88 -4.91 9.95
CA GLY A 84 15.86 -6.00 10.05
C GLY A 84 15.63 -7.17 9.08
N MET A 85 14.80 -7.00 8.04
CA MET A 85 14.61 -8.01 7.02
C MET A 85 15.84 -8.11 6.10
N LYS A 86 16.26 -9.33 5.76
CA LYS A 86 17.37 -9.53 4.83
C LYS A 86 16.96 -9.10 3.42
N LEU A 87 17.89 -8.50 2.67
CA LEU A 87 17.68 -8.05 1.28
C LEU A 87 16.98 -9.11 0.41
N ARG A 88 17.46 -10.37 0.47
CA ARG A 88 16.86 -11.48 -0.29
C ARG A 88 15.39 -11.72 0.08
N GLN A 89 15.05 -11.69 1.36
CA GLN A 89 13.68 -11.88 1.83
C GLN A 89 12.78 -10.74 1.36
N ALA A 90 13.22 -9.49 1.50
CA ALA A 90 12.45 -8.32 1.07
C ALA A 90 12.17 -8.35 -0.44
N VAL A 91 13.18 -8.65 -1.27
CA VAL A 91 13.01 -8.76 -2.73
C VAL A 91 12.09 -9.92 -3.11
N THR A 92 12.14 -11.05 -2.39
CA THR A 92 11.27 -12.20 -2.68
C THR A 92 9.82 -11.90 -2.32
N MET A 93 9.59 -11.23 -1.18
CA MET A 93 8.26 -10.79 -0.77
C MET A 93 7.69 -9.80 -1.78
N MET A 94 8.47 -8.78 -2.17
CA MET A 94 8.09 -7.85 -3.22
C MET A 94 7.76 -8.58 -4.51
N GLY A 95 8.59 -9.54 -4.96
CA GLY A 95 8.28 -10.35 -6.15
C GLY A 95 6.95 -11.12 -6.06
N LEU A 96 6.59 -11.64 -4.87
CA LEU A 96 5.29 -12.29 -4.66
C LEU A 96 4.11 -11.32 -4.81
N LEU A 97 4.26 -10.07 -4.38
CA LEU A 97 3.22 -9.05 -4.56
C LEU A 97 3.01 -8.73 -6.04
N TRP A 98 4.07 -8.71 -6.85
CA TRP A 98 3.94 -8.50 -8.29
C TRP A 98 3.18 -9.66 -8.97
N LEU A 99 3.41 -10.90 -8.54
CA LEU A 99 2.63 -12.06 -8.99
C LEU A 99 1.16 -11.95 -8.57
N LEU A 100 0.91 -11.41 -7.37
CA LEU A 100 -0.44 -11.16 -6.90
C LEU A 100 -1.12 -10.05 -7.73
N SER A 101 -0.40 -9.00 -8.12
CA SER A 101 -0.88 -7.98 -9.07
C SER A 101 -1.30 -8.60 -10.40
N LEU A 102 -0.49 -9.52 -10.92
CA LEU A 102 -0.81 -10.24 -12.16
C LEU A 102 -2.07 -11.08 -12.04
N ALA A 103 -2.28 -11.74 -10.89
CA ALA A 103 -3.52 -12.46 -10.60
C ALA A 103 -4.73 -11.51 -10.54
N GLY A 104 -4.55 -10.34 -9.92
CA GLY A 104 -5.53 -9.26 -9.93
C GLY A 104 -5.88 -8.81 -11.34
N LEU A 105 -4.88 -8.58 -12.19
CA LEU A 105 -5.05 -8.20 -13.60
C LEU A 105 -5.88 -9.22 -14.38
N VAL A 106 -5.57 -10.51 -14.26
CA VAL A 106 -6.35 -11.56 -14.93
C VAL A 106 -7.81 -11.53 -14.47
N LEU A 107 -8.05 -11.41 -13.16
CA LEU A 107 -9.42 -11.30 -12.63
C LEU A 107 -10.12 -10.02 -13.09
N GLY A 108 -9.41 -8.90 -13.14
CA GLY A 108 -9.92 -7.62 -13.64
C GLY A 108 -10.38 -7.70 -15.09
N VAL A 109 -9.58 -8.32 -15.96
CA VAL A 109 -9.96 -8.55 -17.37
C VAL A 109 -11.20 -9.43 -17.47
N MET A 110 -11.27 -10.52 -16.70
CA MET A 110 -12.42 -11.42 -16.69
C MET A 110 -13.69 -10.70 -16.20
N LEU A 111 -13.59 -9.92 -15.12
CA LEU A 111 -14.72 -9.21 -14.52
C LEU A 111 -15.19 -8.01 -15.35
N GLY A 112 -14.26 -7.30 -16.00
CA GLY A 112 -14.58 -6.17 -16.89
C GLY A 112 -15.48 -6.56 -18.07
N SER A 113 -15.53 -7.84 -18.43
CA SER A 113 -16.40 -8.36 -19.50
C SER A 113 -17.86 -8.61 -19.08
N ILE A 114 -18.19 -8.53 -17.78
CA ILE A 114 -19.50 -8.91 -17.23
C ILE A 114 -20.30 -7.66 -16.82
N GLN A 115 -21.14 -7.14 -17.73
CA GLN A 115 -21.89 -5.89 -17.52
C GLN A 115 -22.92 -5.93 -16.36
N THR A 116 -23.44 -7.11 -16.00
CA THR A 116 -24.47 -7.26 -14.96
C THR A 116 -23.92 -7.30 -13.53
N ALA A 117 -22.61 -7.48 -13.36
CA ALA A 117 -21.97 -7.59 -12.05
C ALA A 117 -21.37 -6.27 -11.54
N SER A 118 -21.31 -5.24 -12.40
CA SER A 118 -20.67 -3.94 -12.12
C SER A 118 -21.04 -3.31 -10.77
N PRO A 119 -22.32 -3.19 -10.36
CA PRO A 119 -22.66 -2.47 -9.12
C PRO A 119 -22.13 -3.16 -7.85
N TRP A 120 -22.14 -4.50 -7.84
CA TRP A 120 -21.66 -5.31 -6.73
C TRP A 120 -20.13 -5.29 -6.64
N ILE A 121 -19.47 -5.33 -7.80
CA ILE A 121 -18.01 -5.24 -7.89
C ILE A 121 -17.53 -3.86 -7.43
N TYR A 122 -18.19 -2.78 -7.85
CA TYR A 122 -17.84 -1.42 -7.40
C TYR A 122 -18.04 -1.23 -5.89
N SER A 123 -19.15 -1.72 -5.32
CA SER A 123 -19.37 -1.66 -3.87
C SER A 123 -18.33 -2.46 -3.08
N PHE A 124 -17.97 -3.65 -3.57
CA PHE A 124 -16.92 -4.47 -2.96
C PHE A 124 -15.55 -3.79 -3.04
N THR A 125 -15.20 -3.28 -4.21
CA THR A 125 -13.91 -2.60 -4.47
C THR A 125 -13.78 -1.32 -3.62
N ALA A 126 -14.84 -0.51 -3.55
CA ALA A 126 -14.86 0.68 -2.70
C ALA A 126 -14.69 0.34 -1.21
N GLY A 127 -15.34 -0.73 -0.74
CA GLY A 127 -15.18 -1.21 0.64
C GLY A 127 -13.74 -1.63 0.95
N VAL A 128 -13.07 -2.30 0.00
CA VAL A 128 -11.66 -2.69 0.17
C VAL A 128 -10.74 -1.49 0.15
N PHE A 129 -10.94 -0.50 -0.73
CA PHE A 129 -10.15 0.74 -0.72
C PHE A 129 -10.28 1.53 0.60
N ILE A 130 -11.49 1.60 1.17
CA ILE A 130 -11.70 2.21 2.50
C ILE A 130 -10.94 1.43 3.59
N TYR A 131 -10.97 0.10 3.55
CA TYR A 131 -10.23 -0.74 4.48
C TYR A 131 -8.71 -0.54 4.37
N LEU A 132 -8.17 -0.50 3.15
CA LEU A 132 -6.73 -0.28 2.92
C LEU A 132 -6.29 1.10 3.41
N ALA A 133 -7.03 2.15 3.08
CA ALA A 133 -6.75 3.50 3.57
C ALA A 133 -6.70 3.56 5.12
N LEU A 134 -7.54 2.77 5.80
CA LEU A 134 -7.55 2.68 7.26
C LEU A 134 -6.33 1.91 7.81
N VAL A 135 -5.94 0.82 7.14
CA VAL A 135 -4.76 0.01 7.50
C VAL A 135 -3.47 0.80 7.29
N ASP A 136 -3.35 1.55 6.20
CA ASP A 136 -2.19 2.37 5.89
C ASP A 136 -2.04 3.50 6.94
N LEU A 137 -3.15 4.17 7.29
CA LEU A 137 -3.21 5.17 8.36
C LEU A 137 -2.75 4.57 9.71
N LEU A 138 -3.21 3.37 10.04
CA LEU A 138 -2.85 2.72 11.30
C LEU A 138 -1.36 2.31 11.33
N SER A 139 -0.84 1.86 10.18
CA SER A 139 0.56 1.47 10.01
C SER A 139 1.48 2.68 10.19
N GLU A 140 1.14 3.81 9.58
CA GLU A 140 1.91 5.05 9.68
C GLU A 140 1.97 5.61 11.12
N LEU A 141 0.84 5.60 11.84
CA LEU A 141 0.81 6.03 13.25
C LEU A 141 1.61 5.13 14.19
N SER A 142 1.75 3.86 13.82
CA SER A 142 2.54 2.90 14.61
C SER A 142 4.04 3.03 14.37
N VAL A 143 4.46 3.57 13.22
CA VAL A 143 5.84 3.89 12.86
C VAL A 143 6.12 5.35 13.22
N GLN A 144 6.25 5.66 14.52
CA GLN A 144 6.67 6.99 14.96
C GLN A 144 8.12 7.25 14.50
N ARG A 145 8.28 7.84 13.32
CA ARG A 145 9.54 8.40 12.84
C ARG A 145 9.65 9.81 13.39
N GLY A 146 10.76 10.10 14.09
CA GLY A 146 10.96 11.32 14.87
C GLY A 146 10.90 12.63 14.08
N GLU A 147 9.70 13.14 13.84
CA GLU A 147 9.43 14.47 13.31
C GLU A 147 8.99 15.45 14.41
N LYS A 148 9.15 16.76 14.12
CA LYS A 148 8.98 17.87 15.08
C LYS A 148 7.51 18.18 15.44
N LEU A 149 6.53 17.61 14.73
CA LEU A 149 5.11 17.74 15.03
C LEU A 149 4.64 16.57 15.89
N GLY A 150 3.82 16.84 16.90
CA GLY A 150 3.25 15.78 17.74
C GLY A 150 2.37 14.80 16.93
N PRO A 151 2.13 13.58 17.43
CA PRO A 151 1.35 12.54 16.73
C PRO A 151 -0.05 13.01 16.29
N LEU A 152 -0.65 13.96 17.01
CA LEU A 152 -1.92 14.59 16.64
C LEU A 152 -1.82 15.43 15.35
N GLY A 153 -0.68 16.08 15.11
CA GLY A 153 -0.43 16.92 13.95
C GLY A 153 -0.25 16.12 12.66
N GLN A 154 0.41 14.96 12.73
CA GLN A 154 0.50 14.02 11.60
C GLN A 154 -0.87 13.45 11.23
N MET A 155 -1.68 13.02 12.22
CA MET A 155 -3.06 12.57 11.96
C MET A 155 -3.89 13.67 11.29
N PHE A 156 -3.75 14.91 11.73
CA PHE A 156 -4.49 16.03 11.16
C PHE A 156 -4.08 16.33 9.73
N LEU A 157 -2.76 16.32 9.45
CA LEU A 157 -2.23 16.58 8.11
C LEU A 157 -2.57 15.46 7.13
N GLN A 158 -2.49 14.21 7.57
CA GLN A 158 -2.86 13.03 6.78
C GLN A 158 -4.37 12.97 6.53
N GLY A 159 -5.18 13.28 7.55
CA GLY A 159 -6.63 13.46 7.41
C GLY A 159 -6.98 14.59 6.44
N LEU A 160 -6.24 15.70 6.46
CA LEU A 160 -6.41 16.79 5.49
C LEU A 160 -6.11 16.31 4.07
N GLY A 161 -5.03 15.55 3.89
CA GLY A 161 -4.65 14.97 2.60
C GLY A 161 -5.74 14.04 2.04
N MET A 162 -6.25 13.12 2.87
CA MET A 162 -7.35 12.22 2.49
C MET A 162 -8.63 13.00 2.15
N LEU A 163 -8.98 14.00 2.96
CA LEU A 163 -10.15 14.85 2.71
C LEU A 163 -10.00 15.62 1.39
N THR A 164 -8.81 16.14 1.12
CA THR A 164 -8.52 16.86 -0.12
C THR A 164 -8.62 15.93 -1.33
N GLY A 165 -8.06 14.71 -1.24
CA GLY A 165 -8.22 13.68 -2.29
C GLY A 165 -9.68 13.30 -2.53
N ALA A 166 -10.46 13.11 -1.46
CA ALA A 166 -11.89 12.80 -1.56
C ALA A 166 -12.68 13.95 -2.21
N LEU A 167 -12.35 15.21 -1.89
CA LEU A 167 -12.97 16.39 -2.52
C LEU A 167 -12.63 16.49 -4.00
N ILE A 168 -11.39 16.18 -4.40
CA ILE A 168 -10.98 16.14 -5.82
C ILE A 168 -11.75 15.06 -6.57
N MET A 169 -11.87 13.86 -6.00
CA MET A 169 -12.64 12.76 -6.61
C MET A 169 -14.13 13.08 -6.71
N LEU A 170 -14.71 13.72 -5.69
CA LEU A 170 -16.10 14.19 -5.71
C LEU A 170 -16.32 15.26 -6.79
N PHE A 171 -15.36 16.18 -6.93
CA PHE A 171 -15.42 17.22 -7.96
C PHE A 171 -15.39 16.59 -9.35
N ILE A 172 -14.49 15.63 -9.61
CA ILE A 172 -14.45 14.90 -10.89
C ILE A 172 -15.77 14.17 -11.16
N ALA A 173 -16.34 13.49 -10.17
CA ALA A 173 -17.60 12.75 -10.30
C ALA A 173 -18.81 13.66 -10.60
N ILE A 174 -18.85 14.87 -10.02
CA ILE A 174 -19.96 15.82 -10.29
C ILE A 174 -19.89 16.36 -11.73
N TYR A 175 -18.68 16.59 -12.25
CA TYR A 175 -18.48 17.13 -13.60
C TYR A 175 -18.38 16.07 -14.70
N GLU A 176 -18.49 14.77 -14.36
CA GLU A 176 -18.46 13.66 -15.32
C GLU A 176 -19.51 13.83 -16.44
N HIS A 177 -20.72 14.27 -16.09
CA HIS A 177 -21.82 14.46 -17.03
C HIS A 177 -21.60 15.63 -18.02
N ASP A 178 -20.89 16.68 -17.59
CA ASP A 178 -20.53 17.82 -18.46
C ASP A 178 -19.31 17.48 -19.33
N LEU A 179 -18.41 16.62 -18.85
CA LEU A 179 -17.22 16.16 -19.57
C LEU A 179 -17.58 15.22 -20.75
N GLU A 180 -18.51 14.28 -20.55
CA GLU A 180 -19.00 13.42 -21.63
C GLU A 180 -19.60 14.24 -22.78
N HIS A 181 -20.36 15.29 -22.45
CA HIS A 181 -21.03 16.15 -23.42
C HIS A 181 -20.06 17.02 -24.26
N ILE A 182 -18.89 17.37 -23.70
CA ILE A 182 -17.83 18.14 -24.40
C ILE A 182 -16.97 17.23 -25.28
N ILE A 183 -16.72 15.99 -24.83
CA ILE A 183 -15.90 15.02 -25.57
C ILE A 183 -16.67 14.50 -26.80
N GLU A 184 -17.96 14.17 -26.66
CA GLU A 184 -18.80 13.74 -27.80
C GLU A 184 -19.13 14.87 -28.78
N GLY A 185 -19.18 16.13 -28.32
CA GLY A 185 -19.40 17.30 -29.18
C GLY A 185 -18.18 17.70 -30.04
N SER A 186 -17.04 17.01 -29.88
CA SER A 186 -15.78 17.32 -30.56
C SER A 186 -15.38 16.31 -31.67
N PHE A 187 -16.25 15.34 -31.98
CA PHE A 187 -16.13 14.43 -33.12
C PHE A 187 -17.27 14.58 -34.13
#